data_AF-A0A3B8PXT2-F1
#
_entry.id   AF-A0A3B8PXT2-F1
#
_cell.length_a   1.000
_cell.length_b   1.000
_cell.length_c   1.000
_cell.angle_alpha   90.00
_cell.angle_beta   90.00
_cell.angle_gamma   90.00
#
_symmetry.space_group_name_H-M   'P 1'
#
loop_
_entity.id
_entity.type
_entity.pdbx_description
1 polymer ?
#
loop_
_entity_poly.entity_id
_entity_poly.type
_entity_poly.pdbx_seq_one_letter_code
_entity_poly.pdbx_strand_id
1 'polypeptide(L)'
;MKITEISLQGFRAFDEPFDLDLDGGKNLLLHGENGSGKSSIYLALKRFFEERGDDITIHRTQEPLWWLRRTPYSGQPHCTLPRGCLA
;
A
#
# COMPACT_ATOMS: atom_id res chain seq x y z
N MET A 1 -11.70 -19.38 8.01
CA MET A 1 -11.05 -18.94 9.27
C MET A 1 -11.48 -17.50 9.54
N LYS A 2 -11.76 -17.11 10.79
CA LYS A 2 -12.08 -15.72 11.16
C LYS A 2 -10.97 -15.18 12.04
N ILE A 3 -10.50 -13.96 11.76
CA ILE A 3 -9.46 -13.29 12.55
C ILE A 3 -10.14 -12.61 13.73
N THR A 4 -9.89 -13.06 14.96
CA THR A 4 -10.52 -12.51 16.16
C THR A 4 -9.69 -11.43 16.83
N GLU A 5 -8.37 -11.47 16.66
CA GLU A 5 -7.43 -10.58 17.33
C GLU A 5 -6.17 -10.45 16.47
N ILE A 6 -5.57 -9.25 16.47
CA ILE A 6 -4.33 -8.94 15.76
C ILE A 6 -3.38 -8.25 16.74
N SER A 7 -2.28 -8.91 17.07
CA SER A 7 -1.19 -8.36 17.88
C SER A 7 0.06 -8.17 17.02
N LEU A 8 0.59 -6.95 16.96
CA LEU A 8 1.78 -6.58 16.21
C LEU A 8 2.85 -6.05 17.16
N GLN A 9 4.06 -6.61 17.07
CA GLN A 9 5.21 -6.18 17.87
C GLN A 9 6.47 -6.16 17.00
N GLY A 10 7.28 -5.11 17.11
CA GLY A 10 8.59 -5.03 16.46
C GLY A 10 8.57 -5.05 14.93
N PHE A 11 7.48 -4.57 14.30
CA PHE A 11 7.35 -4.59 12.83
C PHE A 11 7.46 -3.19 12.21
N ARG A 12 8.62 -2.89 11.63
CA ARG A 12 8.94 -1.64 10.91
C ARG A 12 8.71 -0.36 11.72
N ALA A 13 7.47 0.14 11.72
CA ALA A 13 7.07 1.41 12.31
C ALA A 13 6.39 1.24 13.68
N PHE A 14 6.24 -0.01 14.14
CA PHE A 14 5.65 -0.35 15.43
C PHE A 14 6.73 -0.90 16.34
N ASP A 15 7.35 0.00 17.11
CA ASP A 15 8.29 -0.37 18.19
C ASP A 15 7.53 -0.85 19.44
N GLU A 16 6.39 -0.20 19.73
CA GLU A 16 5.48 -0.59 20.81
C GLU A 16 4.47 -1.67 20.36
N PRO A 17 4.02 -2.53 21.28
CA PRO A 17 2.99 -3.52 20.99
C PRO A 17 1.66 -2.84 20.62
N PHE A 18 1.10 -3.26 19.50
CA PHE A 18 -0.20 -2.83 19.00
C PHE A 18 -1.15 -4.02 18.98
N ASP A 19 -2.19 -3.96 19.81
CA ASP A 19 -3.21 -4.99 19.90
C ASP A 19 -4.55 -4.46 19.36
N LEU A 20 -5.19 -5.24 18.52
CA LEU A 20 -6.48 -4.95 17.91
C LEU A 20 -7.41 -6.15 18.07
N ASP A 21 -8.40 -6.01 18.95
CA ASP A 21 -9.48 -6.98 19.12
C ASP A 21 -10.58 -6.74 18.07
N LEU A 22 -11.03 -7.80 17.40
CA LEU A 22 -12.05 -7.78 16.35
C LEU A 22 -13.39 -8.35 16.81
N ASP A 23 -13.66 -8.42 18.12
CA ASP A 23 -14.95 -8.82 18.70
C ASP A 23 -15.53 -10.08 18.04
N GLY A 24 -14.73 -11.14 17.88
CA GLY A 24 -15.20 -12.42 17.33
C GLY A 24 -15.25 -12.51 15.80
N GLY A 25 -14.45 -11.72 15.08
CA GLY A 25 -14.24 -11.90 13.64
C GLY A 25 -15.03 -10.95 12.75
N LYS A 26 -15.13 -9.68 13.16
CA LYS A 26 -15.72 -8.61 12.35
C LYS A 26 -14.79 -8.17 11.21
N ASN A 27 -15.36 -7.49 10.23
CA ASN A 27 -14.60 -6.88 9.13
C ASN A 27 -13.84 -5.64 9.64
N LEU A 28 -12.54 -5.58 9.36
CA LEU A 28 -11.68 -4.47 9.72
C LEU A 28 -11.47 -3.51 8.55
N LEU A 29 -11.71 -2.21 8.75
CA LEU A 29 -11.31 -1.16 7.82
C LEU A 29 -10.19 -0.32 8.45
N LEU A 30 -9.02 -0.33 7.82
CA LEU A 30 -7.85 0.43 8.29
C LEU A 30 -7.75 1.78 7.58
N HIS A 31 -7.86 2.89 8.33
CA HIS A 31 -7.74 4.26 7.81
C HIS A 31 -6.80 5.12 8.69
N GLY A 32 -6.34 6.26 8.16
CA GLY A 32 -5.44 7.18 8.88
C GLY A 32 -4.60 8.05 7.93
N GLU A 33 -3.76 8.92 8.48
CA GLU A 33 -2.92 9.87 7.73
C GLU A 33 -1.74 9.23 7.00
N ASN A 34 -1.21 9.88 5.96
CA ASN A 34 -0.03 9.35 5.26
C ASN A 34 1.17 9.25 6.24
N GLY A 35 1.85 8.10 6.25
CA GLY A 35 2.93 7.82 7.20
C GLY A 35 2.50 7.14 8.52
N SER A 36 1.20 6.98 8.81
CA SER A 36 0.72 6.35 10.05
C SER A 36 0.96 4.83 10.18
N GLY A 37 1.71 4.21 9.27
CA GLY A 37 2.02 2.77 9.34
C GLY A 37 0.97 1.81 8.76
N LYS A 38 -0.09 2.29 8.08
CA LYS A 38 -1.13 1.41 7.47
C LYS A 38 -0.58 0.35 6.52
N SER A 39 0.30 0.77 5.61
CA SER A 39 0.97 -0.14 4.68
C SER A 39 1.87 -1.14 5.40
N SER A 40 2.41 -0.77 6.56
CA SER A 40 3.20 -1.68 7.40
C SER A 40 2.31 -2.75 8.04
N ILE A 41 1.13 -2.40 8.57
CA ILE A 41 0.15 -3.37 9.09
C ILE A 41 -0.26 -4.35 7.98
N TYR A 42 -0.58 -3.83 6.79
CA TYR A 42 -0.91 -4.67 5.63
C TYR A 42 0.21 -5.65 5.28
N LEU A 43 1.47 -5.18 5.27
CA LEU A 43 2.63 -6.03 4.98
C LEU A 43 2.85 -7.11 6.05
N ALA A 44 2.62 -6.79 7.32
CA ALA A 44 2.72 -7.76 8.41
C ALA A 44 1.69 -8.88 8.27
N LEU A 45 0.42 -8.51 8.07
CA LEU A 45 -0.68 -9.47 7.84
C LEU A 45 -0.42 -10.30 6.58
N LYS A 46 -0.01 -9.64 5.49
CA LYS A 46 0.34 -10.30 4.24
C LYS A 46 1.40 -11.40 4.46
N ARG A 47 2.53 -11.07 5.11
CA ARG A 47 3.60 -12.05 5.36
C ARG A 47 3.13 -13.20 6.25
N PHE A 48 2.34 -12.90 7.26
CA PHE A 48 1.79 -13.90 8.17
C PHE A 48 0.94 -14.96 7.44
N PHE A 49 0.08 -14.54 6.51
CA PHE A 49 -0.71 -15.48 5.70
C PHE A 49 0.13 -16.23 4.66
N GLU A 50 1.08 -15.54 4.01
CA GLU A 50 2.02 -16.18 3.08
C GLU A 50 2.85 -17.28 3.76
N GLU A 51 3.36 -17.04 4.97
CA GLU A 51 4.11 -18.01 5.77
C GLU A 51 3.27 -19.22 6.19
N ARG A 52 1.96 -19.02 6.39
CA ARG A 52 1.01 -20.11 6.66
C ARG A 52 0.63 -20.92 5.42
N GLY A 53 1.02 -20.48 4.23
CA GLY A 53 0.65 -21.11 2.97
C GLY A 53 -0.78 -20.81 2.54
N ASP A 54 -1.42 -19.80 3.12
CA ASP A 54 -2.74 -19.33 2.72
C ASP A 54 -2.58 -18.38 1.52
N ASP A 55 -3.23 -18.69 0.38
CA ASP A 55 -3.26 -17.79 -0.77
C ASP A 55 -4.13 -16.57 -0.45
N ILE A 56 -3.47 -15.45 -0.18
CA ILE A 56 -4.11 -14.14 -0.07
C ILE A 56 -4.39 -13.61 -1.47
N THR A 57 -5.61 -13.83 -1.95
CA THR A 57 -6.12 -13.18 -3.16
C THR A 57 -6.25 -11.67 -2.92
N ILE A 58 -5.25 -10.90 -3.36
CA ILE A 58 -5.26 -9.44 -3.26
C ILE A 58 -6.15 -8.87 -4.37
N HIS A 59 -7.39 -8.51 -4.02
CA HIS A 59 -8.23 -7.69 -4.89
C HIS A 59 -7.73 -6.25 -4.86
N ARG A 60 -6.71 -5.93 -5.68
CA ARG A 60 -6.42 -4.53 -6.00
C ARG A 60 -7.56 -4.02 -6.88
N THR A 61 -8.39 -3.13 -6.35
CA THR A 61 -9.07 -2.16 -7.20
C THR A 61 -7.96 -1.40 -7.92
N GLN A 62 -7.77 -1.70 -9.21
CA GLN A 62 -6.72 -1.10 -10.02
C GLN A 62 -7.01 0.38 -10.18
N GLU A 63 -6.54 1.20 -9.25
CA GLU A 63 -6.20 2.58 -9.56
C GLU A 63 -5.04 2.50 -10.57
N PRO A 64 -5.21 3.02 -11.81
CA PRO A 64 -4.27 2.74 -12.88
C PRO A 64 -2.85 3.20 -12.52
N LEU A 65 -1.86 2.44 -12.98
CA LEU A 65 -0.44 2.48 -12.61
C LEU A 65 0.31 3.78 -13.03
N TRP A 66 -0.40 4.89 -13.27
CA TRP A 66 0.16 6.16 -13.73
C TRP A 66 0.90 6.95 -12.63
N TRP A 67 0.70 6.64 -11.34
CA TRP A 67 1.36 7.33 -10.23
C TRP A 67 2.68 6.69 -9.75
N LEU A 68 2.98 5.44 -10.14
CA LEU A 68 4.23 4.76 -9.76
C LEU A 68 5.41 5.08 -10.71
N ARG A 69 5.18 5.87 -11.77
CA ARG A 69 6.29 6.49 -12.52
C ARG A 69 6.80 7.65 -11.69
N ARG A 70 7.89 7.41 -10.94
CA ARG A 70 8.77 8.47 -10.44
C ARG A 70 8.95 9.49 -11.56
N THR A 71 8.47 10.71 -11.38
CA THR A 71 8.90 11.82 -12.22
C THR A 71 10.36 12.07 -11.89
N PRO A 72 11.31 11.91 -12.83
CA PRO A 72 12.59 12.57 -12.67
C PRO A 72 12.31 14.05 -12.92
N TYR A 73 12.29 14.83 -11.84
CA TYR A 73 12.48 16.27 -11.95
C TYR A 73 13.93 16.50 -12.38
N SER A 74 14.20 16.54 -13.69
CA SER A 74 15.38 17.21 -14.24
C SER A 74 15.33 17.22 -15.77
N GLY A 75 15.21 18.43 -16.33
CA GLY A 75 15.63 18.72 -17.70
C GLY A 75 14.50 18.77 -18.72
N GLN A 76 14.12 19.99 -19.11
CA GLN A 76 13.60 20.21 -20.45
C GLN A 76 14.62 19.69 -21.48
N PRO A 77 14.15 19.13 -22.59
CA PRO A 77 14.55 19.71 -23.85
C PRO A 77 13.32 20.05 -24.70
N HIS A 78 13.20 21.34 -24.98
CA HIS A 78 12.83 21.87 -26.28
C HIS A 78 11.59 21.26 -26.97
N CYS A 79 10.44 21.91 -26.77
CA CYS A 79 9.32 21.82 -27.71
C CYS A 79 9.75 22.42 -29.07
N THR A 80 10.41 21.66 -29.94
CA THR A 80 10.34 21.92 -31.39
C THR A 80 9.06 21.31 -31.91
N LEU A 81 8.01 22.13 -31.95
CA LEU A 81 6.81 21.86 -32.74
C LEU A 81 7.21 21.67 -34.22
N PRO A 82 6.76 20.62 -34.93
CA PRO A 82 6.68 20.70 -36.37
C PRO A 82 5.44 21.53 -36.71
N ARG A 83 5.62 22.86 -36.79
CA ARG A 83 4.69 23.67 -37.59
C ARG A 83 5.10 23.53 -39.04
N GLY A 84 4.42 22.66 -39.77
CA GLY A 84 4.34 22.83 -41.21
C GLY A 84 3.56 24.12 -41.49
N CYS A 85 4.26 25.21 -41.82
CA CYS A 85 3.68 26.42 -42.41
C CYS A 85 4.78 27.24 -43.11
N LEU A 86 4.73 27.18 -44.44
CA LEU A 86 5.09 28.15 -45.48
C LEU A 86 5.88 29.44 -45.16
N ALA A 87 6.76 29.73 -46.13
CA ALA A 87 7.46 30.97 -46.50
C ALA A 87 8.74 31.31 -45.73
#